data_AF-A0A4Q0GTH4-F1
#
_entry.id   AF-A0A4Q0GTH4-F1
#
_cell.length_a   1.000
_cell.length_b   1.000
_cell.length_c   1.000
_cell.angle_alpha   90.00
_cell.angle_beta   90.00
_cell.angle_gamma   90.00
#
_symmetry.space_group_name_H-M   'P 1'
#
loop_
_entity.id
_entity.type
_entity.pdbx_description
1 polymer ?
#
loop_
_entity_poly.entity_id
_entity_poly.type
_entity_poly.pdbx_seq_one_letter_code
_entity_poly.pdbx_strand_id
1 'polypeptide(L)' 'MALTTSSSQRATPLADFAQDVARRRAAVGDIVMPRNAGTQRTESKFALLTAIKDAGGFW' A
#
# COMPACT_ATOMS: atom_id res chain seq x y z
N MET A 1 -19.60 -4.44 19.49
CA MET A 1 -20.13 -3.15 18.97
C MET A 1 -19.70 -3.04 17.52
N ALA A 2 -20.64 -2.95 16.57
CA ALA A 2 -20.31 -2.80 15.15
C ALA A 2 -19.94 -1.34 14.86
N LEU A 3 -18.79 -1.12 14.22
CA LEU A 3 -18.37 0.21 13.77
C LEU A 3 -19.16 0.58 12.51
N THR A 4 -20.08 1.53 12.65
CA THR A 4 -20.84 2.07 11.51
C THR A 4 -19.95 3.08 10.77
N THR A 5 -19.37 2.69 9.64
CA THR A 5 -18.65 3.62 8.78
C THR A 5 -19.64 4.35 7.88
N SER A 6 -19.86 5.64 8.12
CA SER A 6 -20.58 6.53 7.20
C SER A 6 -19.69 6.81 5.99
N SER A 7 -19.72 5.95 4.98
CA SER A 7 -19.10 6.24 3.70
C SER A 7 -20.19 6.58 2.70
N SER A 8 -20.36 7.87 2.42
CA SER A 8 -21.23 8.37 1.34
C SER A 8 -20.52 8.37 -0.02
N GLN A 9 -19.46 7.58 -0.18
CA GLN A 9 -18.64 7.63 -1.39
C GLN A 9 -19.35 6.91 -2.54
N ARG A 10 -19.51 7.62 -3.65
CA ARG A 10 -20.03 7.04 -4.88
C ARG A 10 -19.01 6.06 -5.45
N ALA A 11 -19.46 4.85 -5.75
CA ALA A 11 -18.66 3.88 -6.46
C ALA A 11 -18.26 4.45 -7.83
N THR A 12 -16.99 4.26 -8.22
CA THR A 12 -16.47 4.63 -9.54
C THR A 12 -16.20 3.35 -10.33
N PRO A 13 -16.64 3.24 -11.60
CA PRO A 13 -16.28 2.13 -12.46
C PRO A 13 -14.76 1.97 -12.57
N LEU A 14 -14.27 0.73 -12.65
CA LEU A 14 -12.84 0.45 -12.69
C LEU A 14 -12.14 1.10 -13.90
N ALA A 15 -12.83 1.16 -15.04
CA ALA A 15 -12.31 1.78 -16.26
C ALA A 15 -12.05 3.28 -16.07
N ASP A 16 -13.02 4.00 -15.49
CA ASP A 16 -12.93 5.44 -15.24
C ASP A 16 -11.82 5.75 -14.23
N PHE A 17 -11.71 4.92 -13.19
CA PHE A 17 -10.63 5.00 -12.22
C PHE A 17 -9.25 4.82 -12.89
N ALA A 18 -9.11 3.84 -13.79
CA ALA A 18 -7.86 3.59 -14.49
C ALA A 18 -7.45 4.77 -15.38
N GLN A 19 -8.40 5.36 -16.10
CA GLN A 19 -8.16 6.56 -16.92
C GLN A 19 -7.70 7.74 -16.06
N ASP A 20 -8.34 7.95 -14.92
CA ASP A 20 -7.99 9.04 -14.01
C ASP A 20 -6.60 8.86 -13.40
N VAL A 21 -6.23 7.63 -13.03
CA VAL A 21 -4.87 7.30 -12.57
C VAL A 21 -3.84 7.57 -13.66
N ALA A 22 -4.10 7.17 -14.91
CA ALA A 22 -3.19 7.42 -16.02
C ALA A 22 -2.98 8.92 -16.28
N ARG A 23 -4.07 9.69 -16.29
CA ARG A 23 -4.05 11.16 -16.41
C ARG A 23 -3.22 11.80 -15.30
N ARG A 24 -3.41 11.38 -14.05
CA ARG A 24 -2.66 11.91 -12.90
C ARG A 24 -1.17 11.57 -12.98
N ARG A 25 -0.82 10.35 -13.37
CA ARG A 25 0.60 9.96 -13.57
C ARG A 25 1.27 10.81 -14.64
N ALA A 26 0.60 11.04 -15.77
CA ALA A 26 1.12 11.89 -16.84
C ALA A 26 1.32 13.35 -16.39
N ALA A 27 0.41 13.87 -15.56
CA ALA A 27 0.50 15.24 -15.04
C ALA A 27 1.63 15.43 -14.01
N VAL A 28 1.91 14.42 -13.19
CA VAL A 28 2.93 14.51 -12.13
C VAL A 28 4.34 14.15 -12.65
N GLY A 29 4.45 13.37 -13.73
CA GLY A 29 5.74 12.97 -14.30
C GLY A 29 6.41 11.83 -13.52
N ASP A 30 7.74 11.78 -13.52
CA ASP A 30 8.50 10.75 -12.80
C ASP A 30 8.54 11.05 -11.29
N ILE A 31 7.90 10.19 -10.50
CA ILE A 31 7.83 10.33 -9.04
C ILE A 31 8.85 9.38 -8.44
N VAL A 32 9.93 9.92 -7.88
CA VAL A 32 10.81 9.18 -6.98
C VAL A 32 10.09 9.06 -5.64
N MET A 33 9.30 8.00 -5.48
CA MET A 33 8.61 7.74 -4.22
C MET A 33 9.65 7.32 -3.17
N PRO A 34 9.78 8.05 -2.04
CA PRO A 34 10.68 7.63 -0.98
C PRO A 34 10.17 6.31 -0.43
N ARG A 35 10.98 5.26 -0.54
CA ARG A 35 10.66 3.99 0.10
C ARG A 35 10.89 4.13 1.59
N ASN A 36 9.95 3.61 2.39
CA ASN A 36 10.17 3.46 3.82
C ASN A 36 11.46 2.66 4.02
N ALA A 37 12.44 3.23 4.72
CA ALA A 37 13.72 2.58 5.00
C ALA A 37 13.55 1.31 5.86
N GLY A 38 12.37 1.09 6.45
CA GLY A 38 12.06 -0.09 7.24
C GLY A 38 12.88 -0.19 8.53
N THR A 39 13.43 0.93 9.01
CA THR A 39 14.32 0.99 10.18
C THR A 39 13.57 0.98 11.51
N GLN A 40 12.31 1.42 11.53
CA GLN A 40 11.46 1.49 12.71
C GLN A 40 10.58 0.22 12.84
N ARG A 41 11.20 -0.97 12.83
CA ARG A 41 10.47 -2.24 13.04
C ARG A 41 10.40 -2.56 14.52
N THR A 42 9.26 -3.09 14.95
CA THR A 42 9.10 -3.65 16.29
C THR A 42 9.79 -5.02 16.39
N GLU A 43 10.09 -5.46 17.61
CA GLU A 43 10.67 -6.81 17.86
C GLU A 43 9.81 -7.92 17.24
N SER A 44 8.48 -7.83 17.38
CA SER A 44 7.54 -8.78 16.78
C SER A 44 7.68 -8.87 15.26
N LYS A 45 7.93 -7.75 14.60
CA LYS A 45 8.12 -7.70 13.14
C LYS A 45 9.47 -8.29 12.72
N PHE A 46 10.52 -8.10 13.50
CA PHE A 46 11.80 -8.76 13.24
C PHE A 46 11.68 -10.28 13.39
N ALA A 47 11.04 -10.76 14.45
CA ALA A 47 10.82 -12.19 14.67
C ALA A 47 10.08 -12.84 13.49
N LEU A 48 9.02 -12.20 13.00
CA LEU A 48 8.28 -12.67 11.83
C LEU A 48 9.16 -12.74 10.57
N LEU A 49 9.92 -11.68 10.27
CA LEU A 49 10.78 -11.65 9.09
C LEU A 49 11.89 -12.71 9.15
N THR A 50 12.45 -12.97 10.33
CA THR A 50 13.40 -14.07 10.54
C THR A 50 12.74 -15.42 10.25
N ALA A 51 11.55 -15.69 10.79
CA ALA A 51 10.84 -16.94 10.54
C ALA A 51 10.51 -17.15 9.05
N ILE A 52 10.16 -16.09 8.33
CA ILE A 52 9.93 -16.15 6.87
C ILE A 52 11.23 -16.51 6.14
N LYS A 53 12.35 -15.89 6.53
CA LYS A 53 13.66 -16.17 5.95
C LYS A 53 14.09 -17.62 6.20
N ASP A 54 13.89 -18.13 7.41
CA ASP A 54 14.23 -19.50 7.78
C ASP A 54 13.38 -20.53 7.02
N ALA A 55 12.14 -20.16 6.67
CA ALA A 55 11.28 -20.94 5.78
C ALA A 55 11.66 -20.83 4.28
N GLY A 56 12.73 -20.10 3.94
CA GLY A 56 13.21 -19.90 2.56
C GLY A 56 12.48 -18.80 1.79
N GLY A 57 11.66 -17.99 2.45
CA GLY A 57 10.96 -16.85 1.85
C GLY A 57 11.80 -15.57 1.84
N PHE A 58 11.50 -14.68 0.91
CA PHE A 58 12.01 -13.30 0.90
C PHE A 58 10.85 -12.32 0.98
N TRP A 59 10.96 -11.38 1.92
CA TRP A 59 9.96 -10.35 2.19
C TRP A 59 10.58 -8.96 2.16
#